data_AF-A0A1I6KGL7-F1
#
_entry.id   AF-A0A1I6KGL7-F1
#
_cell.length_a   1.000
_cell.length_b   1.000
_cell.length_c   1.000
_cell.angle_alpha   90.00
_cell.angle_beta   90.00
_cell.angle_gamma   90.00
#
_symmetry.space_group_name_H-M   'P 1'
#
loop_
_entity.id
_entity.type
_entity.pdbx_description
1 polymer ?
#
loop_
_entity_poly.entity_id
_entity_poly.type
_entity_poly.pdbx_seq_one_letter_code
_entity_poly.pdbx_strand_id
1 'polypeptide(L)'
;MPYQDVMNTILPRQGNHSAHITGHYGEHRANGPHGGSDFNYEGGQQGANLEHPTVHSPVAGVVTFVGGQYGTIKIRDAEGNSHEILHTQSQSVTVGQRIETGDVIGAMGGRGPHGATQYAQHVHYQMKDSQGHPVNPETFWAQRTHDAPIHPPARQGTAIPSHPDSVVRHGSQGETVRALQRELAELGYEGRDGKPLKDDAHFGPDTRHAVEAFQRTNGLKIDGLAGPQTLEKLSETLRQRHAQMGPAPLLNDSAHPDHAMYRQALDGVHKLDAQHGRTPDMRSEQLAAALTVSAKQEGLSRIDLVVLGTNGEHVFAAQGLLDSPFKRVASVPTTTGLETPMAFSSQQWEKLQQSSVQQTSQPHQQAQQQSQAHTV
;
A
#
# COMPACT_ATOMS: atom_id res chain seq x y z
N MET A 1 11.39 24.88 12.89
CA MET A 1 12.07 23.79 13.64
C MET A 1 13.41 23.50 12.95
N PRO A 2 14.56 23.51 13.64
CA PRO A 2 15.83 23.05 13.07
C PRO A 2 15.67 21.68 12.39
N TYR A 3 16.34 21.44 11.26
CA TYR A 3 16.16 20.18 10.54
C TYR A 3 16.54 18.95 11.38
N GLN A 4 17.50 19.10 12.30
CA GLN A 4 17.84 18.08 13.28
C GLN A 4 16.65 17.65 14.15
N ASP A 5 15.78 18.58 14.53
CA ASP A 5 14.59 18.28 15.33
C ASP A 5 13.52 17.57 14.50
N VAL A 6 13.44 17.86 13.20
CA VAL A 6 12.59 17.11 12.27
C VAL A 6 13.08 15.68 12.14
N MET A 7 14.40 15.47 11.95
CA MET A 7 14.97 14.12 11.93
C MET A 7 14.73 13.39 13.25
N ASN A 8 14.88 14.06 14.40
CA ASN A 8 14.58 13.47 15.71
C ASN A 8 13.09 13.27 15.95
N THR A 9 12.22 13.96 15.21
CA THR A 9 10.78 13.67 15.21
C THR A 9 10.54 12.39 14.44
N ILE A 10 11.08 12.29 13.21
CA ILE A 10 10.90 11.12 12.33
C ILE A 10 11.55 9.87 12.93
N LEU A 11 12.73 10.00 13.52
CA LEU A 11 13.55 8.92 14.07
C LEU A 11 14.05 9.33 15.48
N PRO A 12 13.24 9.13 16.54
CA PRO A 12 13.52 9.62 17.88
C PRO A 12 14.80 9.06 18.51
N ARG A 13 15.55 9.91 19.22
CA ARG A 13 16.83 9.55 19.85
C ARG A 13 16.74 8.25 20.68
N GLN A 14 17.71 7.37 20.49
CA GLN A 14 17.85 6.12 21.25
C GLN A 14 19.05 6.21 22.21
N GLY A 15 18.78 6.58 23.46
CA GLY A 15 19.81 6.87 24.44
C GLY A 15 20.72 8.02 23.97
N ASN A 16 22.01 7.74 23.79
CA ASN A 16 22.97 8.73 23.29
C ASN A 16 23.02 8.83 21.75
N HIS A 17 22.35 7.93 21.03
CA HIS A 17 22.37 7.91 19.56
C HIS A 17 21.27 8.80 18.98
N SER A 18 21.65 9.70 18.09
CA SER A 18 20.73 10.58 17.35
C SER A 18 20.77 10.27 15.88
N ALA A 19 19.67 10.56 15.19
CA ALA A 19 19.68 10.59 13.74
C ALA A 19 20.70 11.63 13.25
N HIS A 20 21.47 11.28 12.23
CA HIS A 20 22.39 12.18 11.54
C HIS A 20 22.23 12.00 10.04
N ILE A 21 22.48 13.06 9.29
CA ILE A 21 22.44 13.03 7.83
C ILE A 21 23.61 12.17 7.33
N THR A 22 23.28 11.23 6.44
CA THR A 22 24.24 10.40 5.69
C THR A 22 24.25 10.72 4.20
N GLY A 23 23.31 11.53 3.72
CA GLY A 23 23.24 12.01 2.35
C GLY A 23 22.40 13.27 2.25
N HIS A 24 22.94 14.32 1.62
CA HIS A 24 22.27 15.62 1.56
C HIS A 24 21.37 15.75 0.32
N TYR A 25 20.39 16.63 0.39
CA TYR A 25 19.63 17.04 -0.80
C TYR A 25 20.56 17.70 -1.82
N GLY A 26 20.42 17.32 -3.09
CA GLY A 26 21.20 17.86 -4.20
C GLY A 26 22.64 17.35 -4.28
N GLU A 27 23.05 16.46 -3.38
CA GLU A 27 24.35 15.79 -3.45
C GLU A 27 24.51 15.08 -4.80
N HIS A 28 25.64 15.30 -5.48
CA HIS A 28 25.91 14.68 -6.77
C HIS A 28 26.21 13.19 -6.59
N ARG A 29 25.36 12.32 -7.15
CA ARG A 29 25.55 10.87 -7.18
C ARG A 29 25.69 10.40 -8.62
N ALA A 30 26.12 9.14 -8.79
CA ALA A 30 26.30 8.53 -10.11
C ALA A 30 25.04 8.58 -11.00
N ASN A 31 23.86 8.61 -10.39
CA ASN A 31 22.56 8.63 -11.08
C ASN A 31 21.88 10.01 -11.08
N GLY A 32 22.64 11.08 -10.80
CA GLY A 32 22.14 12.45 -10.73
C GLY A 32 22.07 13.02 -9.31
N PRO A 33 21.52 14.23 -9.14
CA PRO A 33 21.41 14.87 -7.84
C PRO A 33 20.44 14.13 -6.93
N HIS A 34 20.80 14.01 -5.66
CA HIS A 34 19.99 13.35 -4.67
C HIS A 34 18.70 14.12 -4.37
N GLY A 35 17.53 13.47 -4.48
CA GLY A 35 16.22 14.12 -4.41
C GLY A 35 15.66 14.38 -3.01
N GLY A 36 16.39 14.04 -1.96
CA GLY A 36 15.97 14.13 -0.56
C GLY A 36 17.18 14.18 0.38
N SER A 37 16.97 14.00 1.67
CA SER A 37 18.05 13.71 2.61
C SER A 37 17.93 12.28 3.13
N ASP A 38 19.07 11.62 3.25
CA ASP A 38 19.20 10.32 3.90
C ASP A 38 19.70 10.53 5.32
N PHE A 39 19.10 9.85 6.29
CA PHE A 39 19.59 9.86 7.66
C PHE A 39 19.32 8.55 8.39
N ASN A 40 20.16 8.26 9.38
CA ASN A 40 20.05 7.11 10.27
C ASN A 40 20.84 7.35 11.58
N TYR A 41 20.91 6.36 12.50
CA TYR A 41 21.73 6.51 13.70
C TYR A 41 23.22 6.33 13.42
N GLU A 42 24.06 7.14 14.07
CA GLU A 42 25.52 7.01 14.00
C GLU A 42 25.97 5.61 14.46
N GLY A 43 26.78 4.94 13.65
CA GLY A 43 27.17 3.53 13.88
C GLY A 43 26.04 2.50 13.72
N GLY A 44 24.82 2.94 13.41
CA GLY A 44 23.62 2.11 13.46
C GLY A 44 23.55 0.99 12.41
N GLN A 45 24.37 1.02 11.36
CA GLN A 45 24.45 -0.05 10.36
C GLN A 45 25.00 -1.38 10.90
N GLN A 46 25.55 -1.38 12.12
CA GLN A 46 25.96 -2.59 12.86
C GLN A 46 25.17 -2.73 14.18
N GLY A 47 24.06 -2.02 14.33
CA GLY A 47 23.31 -1.94 15.58
C GLY A 47 21.88 -1.46 15.36
N ALA A 48 21.49 -0.37 16.02
CA ALA A 48 20.12 0.15 16.10
C ALA A 48 19.36 0.19 14.76
N ASN A 49 20.00 0.48 13.63
CA ASN A 49 19.29 0.55 12.34
C ASN A 49 18.79 -0.84 11.88
N LEU A 50 19.48 -1.92 12.27
CA LEU A 50 19.11 -3.30 11.96
C LEU A 50 17.94 -3.81 12.80
N GLU A 51 17.57 -3.10 13.88
CA GLU A 51 16.40 -3.42 14.71
C GLU A 51 15.10 -2.79 14.17
N HIS A 52 15.16 -2.17 12.99
CA HIS A 52 14.05 -1.47 12.35
C HIS A 52 13.34 -0.46 13.26
N PRO A 53 14.06 0.59 13.70
CA PRO A 53 13.52 1.63 14.56
C PRO A 53 12.21 2.22 14.05
N THR A 54 11.30 2.54 14.96
CA THR A 54 10.01 3.16 14.65
C THR A 54 10.21 4.51 13.96
N VAL A 55 9.41 4.73 12.91
CA VAL A 55 9.38 5.95 12.12
C VAL A 55 8.09 6.70 12.42
N HIS A 56 8.20 8.00 12.62
CA HIS A 56 7.10 8.87 13.00
C HIS A 56 6.87 9.99 11.97
N SER A 57 5.67 10.56 11.98
CA SER A 57 5.30 11.65 11.10
C SER A 57 6.03 12.96 11.45
N PRO A 58 6.66 13.65 10.48
CA PRO A 58 7.21 14.98 10.72
C PRO A 58 6.15 16.08 10.78
N VAL A 59 4.93 15.83 10.31
CA VAL A 59 3.86 16.81 10.18
C VAL A 59 2.50 16.25 10.55
N ALA A 60 1.60 17.12 11.00
CA ALA A 60 0.18 16.84 10.94
C ALA A 60 -0.30 16.92 9.49
N GLY A 61 -1.21 16.03 9.09
CA GLY A 61 -1.66 15.98 7.70
C GLY A 61 -2.55 14.79 7.37
N VAL A 62 -2.70 14.55 6.07
CA VAL A 62 -3.44 13.41 5.52
C VAL A 62 -2.49 12.51 4.75
N VAL A 63 -2.54 11.21 5.03
CA VAL A 63 -1.77 10.21 4.29
C VAL A 63 -2.34 10.10 2.86
N THR A 64 -1.49 10.26 1.85
CA THR A 64 -1.89 10.28 0.43
C THR A 64 -1.36 9.10 -0.37
N PHE A 65 -0.38 8.36 0.16
CA PHE A 65 0.17 7.15 -0.46
C PHE A 65 0.88 6.29 0.57
N VAL A 66 0.76 4.96 0.45
CA VAL A 66 1.47 3.97 1.27
C VAL A 66 1.90 2.78 0.41
N GLY A 67 3.18 2.40 0.47
CA GLY A 67 3.71 1.18 -0.13
C GLY A 67 4.65 1.40 -1.32
N GLY A 68 4.54 0.59 -2.36
CA GLY A 68 5.44 0.62 -3.52
C GLY A 68 6.82 -0.01 -3.29
N GLN A 69 7.63 -0.01 -4.35
CA GLN A 69 8.96 -0.65 -4.40
C GLN A 69 9.98 -0.06 -3.41
N TYR A 70 9.72 1.14 -2.89
CA TYR A 70 10.56 1.81 -1.91
C TYR A 70 9.97 1.79 -0.49
N GLY A 71 8.78 1.23 -0.26
CA GLY A 71 8.12 1.35 1.05
C GLY A 71 7.87 2.82 1.41
N THR A 72 7.19 3.54 0.53
CA THR A 72 6.97 4.98 0.64
C THR A 72 5.71 5.27 1.45
N ILE A 73 5.77 6.27 2.31
CA ILE A 73 4.62 6.91 2.96
C ILE A 73 4.61 8.38 2.53
N LYS A 74 3.49 8.87 2.00
CA LYS A 74 3.32 10.29 1.64
C LYS A 74 2.27 10.95 2.50
N ILE A 75 2.56 12.13 2.99
CA ILE A 75 1.70 12.90 3.88
C ILE A 75 1.57 14.30 3.30
N ARG A 76 0.33 14.77 3.12
CA ARG A 76 0.06 16.13 2.69
C ARG A 76 -0.21 17.01 3.91
N ASP A 77 0.59 18.06 4.09
CA ASP A 77 0.39 19.04 5.17
C ASP A 77 -0.75 20.02 4.86
N ALA A 78 -1.03 20.92 5.80
CA ALA A 78 -2.10 21.91 5.66
C ALA A 78 -1.83 22.93 4.54
N GLU A 79 -0.57 23.20 4.23
CA GLU A 79 -0.15 24.08 3.13
C GLU A 79 -0.09 23.37 1.76
N GLY A 80 -0.41 22.07 1.73
CA GLY A 80 -0.47 21.26 0.51
C GLY A 80 0.86 20.64 0.11
N ASN A 81 1.93 20.83 0.89
CA ASN A 81 3.23 20.21 0.64
C ASN A 81 3.14 18.70 0.83
N SER A 82 3.86 17.96 0.00
CA SER A 82 4.02 16.51 0.11
C SER A 82 5.29 16.19 0.90
N HIS A 83 5.12 15.48 2.01
CA HIS A 83 6.19 14.91 2.82
C HIS A 83 6.30 13.43 2.50
N GLU A 84 7.41 12.98 1.93
CA GLU A 84 7.57 11.61 1.47
C GLU A 84 8.70 10.91 2.22
N ILE A 85 8.36 9.83 2.92
CA ILE A 85 9.25 9.00 3.73
C ILE A 85 9.44 7.68 2.99
N LEU A 86 10.67 7.34 2.64
CA LEU A 86 11.02 6.20 1.80
C LEU A 86 11.95 5.23 2.54
N HIS A 87 12.15 4.08 1.91
CA HIS A 87 12.93 2.94 2.38
C HIS A 87 12.38 2.26 3.63
N THR A 88 11.14 2.50 4.03
CA THR A 88 10.56 1.89 5.22
C THR A 88 10.40 0.37 5.06
N GLN A 89 10.63 -0.38 6.13
CA GLN A 89 10.44 -1.83 6.14
C GLN A 89 8.96 -2.18 6.26
N SER A 90 8.25 -1.48 7.14
CA SER A 90 6.81 -1.62 7.39
C SER A 90 6.13 -0.26 7.42
N GLN A 91 4.82 -0.24 7.13
CA GLN A 91 3.99 0.97 7.15
C GLN A 91 2.73 0.67 7.98
N SER A 92 2.47 1.48 8.99
CA SER A 92 1.37 1.29 9.97
C SER A 92 0.17 2.21 9.74
N VAL A 93 0.16 2.93 8.61
CA VAL A 93 -0.86 3.91 8.25
C VAL A 93 -1.59 3.55 6.96
N THR A 94 -2.76 4.13 6.77
CA THR A 94 -3.62 3.93 5.59
C THR A 94 -3.87 5.25 4.85
N VAL A 95 -4.08 5.18 3.53
CA VAL A 95 -4.42 6.37 2.73
C VAL A 95 -5.73 6.99 3.24
N GLY A 96 -5.78 8.32 3.35
CA GLY A 96 -6.90 9.07 3.93
C GLY A 96 -6.87 9.17 5.47
N GLN A 97 -5.93 8.52 6.14
CA GLN A 97 -5.74 8.67 7.58
C GLN A 97 -5.25 10.10 7.89
N ARG A 98 -5.94 10.77 8.81
CA ARG A 98 -5.43 12.00 9.45
C ARG A 98 -4.44 11.59 10.54
N ILE A 99 -3.29 12.23 10.55
CA ILE A 99 -2.21 11.99 11.51
C ILE A 99 -1.70 13.32 12.04
N GLU A 100 -1.18 13.30 13.26
CA GLU A 100 -0.51 14.42 13.90
C GLU A 100 1.01 14.28 13.80
N THR A 101 1.74 15.37 14.03
CA THR A 101 3.20 15.32 14.16
C THR A 101 3.59 14.38 15.30
N GLY A 102 4.52 13.46 15.04
CA GLY A 102 4.99 12.47 16.01
C GLY A 102 4.18 11.17 16.05
N ASP A 103 3.08 11.05 15.30
CA ASP A 103 2.36 9.77 15.19
C ASP A 103 3.24 8.69 14.55
N VAL A 104 3.10 7.45 15.01
CA VAL A 104 3.81 6.29 14.44
C VAL A 104 3.27 5.99 13.05
N ILE A 105 4.17 5.93 12.06
CA ILE A 105 3.80 5.69 10.65
C ILE A 105 4.43 4.43 10.05
N GLY A 106 5.46 3.87 10.67
CA GLY A 106 6.10 2.65 10.19
C GLY A 106 7.39 2.30 10.93
N ALA A 107 8.25 1.53 10.27
CA ALA A 107 9.58 1.18 10.75
C ALA A 107 10.63 1.42 9.67
N MET A 108 11.83 1.87 10.08
CA MET A 108 12.94 2.13 9.18
C MET A 108 13.39 0.83 8.50
N GLY A 109 13.74 0.94 7.22
CA GLY A 109 14.13 -0.18 6.38
C GLY A 109 15.31 0.17 5.47
N GLY A 110 15.59 -0.72 4.51
CA GLY A 110 16.58 -0.55 3.45
C GLY A 110 15.97 -0.83 2.08
N ARG A 111 14.65 -0.65 1.93
CA ARG A 111 13.91 -1.18 0.79
C ARG A 111 14.15 -0.40 -0.49
N GLY A 112 14.36 -1.09 -1.62
CA GLY A 112 14.39 -0.50 -2.95
C GLY A 112 13.79 -1.40 -4.04
N PRO A 113 13.86 -0.98 -5.32
CA PRO A 113 13.33 -1.73 -6.47
C PRO A 113 13.81 -3.16 -6.61
N HIS A 114 14.95 -3.49 -6.00
CA HIS A 114 15.59 -4.80 -6.02
C HIS A 114 15.40 -5.59 -4.72
N GLY A 115 14.59 -5.10 -3.77
CA GLY A 115 14.17 -5.86 -2.59
C GLY A 115 14.23 -5.10 -1.26
N ALA A 116 13.87 -5.81 -0.19
CA ALA A 116 13.66 -5.26 1.15
C ALA A 116 14.93 -4.74 1.86
N THR A 117 16.11 -5.11 1.36
CA THR A 117 17.42 -4.78 1.94
C THR A 117 18.39 -4.23 0.90
N GLN A 118 17.89 -3.68 -0.22
CA GLN A 118 18.75 -3.19 -1.30
C GLN A 118 19.71 -2.07 -0.83
N TYR A 119 19.24 -1.23 0.07
CA TYR A 119 20.00 -0.14 0.64
C TYR A 119 20.39 -0.44 2.09
N ALA A 120 21.42 0.25 2.57
CA ALA A 120 21.69 0.35 4.00
C ALA A 120 20.43 0.80 4.75
N GLN A 121 20.25 0.42 6.01
CA GLN A 121 19.03 0.75 6.75
C GLN A 121 19.01 2.26 7.05
N HIS A 122 18.11 3.01 6.41
CA HIS A 122 18.02 4.46 6.57
C HIS A 122 16.61 4.96 6.26
N VAL A 123 16.33 6.20 6.65
CA VAL A 123 15.18 6.94 6.16
C VAL A 123 15.66 7.85 5.04
N HIS A 124 15.03 7.75 3.87
CA HIS A 124 15.09 8.80 2.85
C HIS A 124 13.87 9.69 3.00
N TYR A 125 14.09 10.98 3.21
CA TYR A 125 13.05 11.97 3.34
C TYR A 125 13.15 13.01 2.22
N GLN A 126 12.08 13.14 1.44
CA GLN A 126 11.99 14.15 0.38
C GLN A 126 10.69 14.93 0.48
N MET A 127 10.71 16.12 -0.11
CA MET A 127 9.56 17.02 -0.11
C MET A 127 9.21 17.50 -1.50
N LYS A 128 7.92 17.77 -1.69
CA LYS A 128 7.42 18.58 -2.81
C LYS A 128 6.53 19.69 -2.29
N ASP A 129 6.56 20.84 -2.93
CA ASP A 129 5.63 21.92 -2.64
C ASP A 129 4.20 21.57 -3.08
N SER A 130 3.25 22.45 -2.81
CA SER A 130 1.85 22.29 -3.21
C SER A 130 1.64 22.22 -4.74
N GLN A 131 2.63 22.64 -5.53
CA GLN A 131 2.64 22.57 -6.99
C GLN A 131 3.36 21.30 -7.50
N GLY A 132 3.89 20.47 -6.60
CA GLY A 132 4.57 19.22 -6.92
C GLY A 132 6.05 19.39 -7.28
N HIS A 133 6.63 20.58 -7.16
CA HIS A 133 8.06 20.78 -7.40
C HIS A 133 8.89 20.22 -6.25
N PRO A 134 10.03 19.55 -6.52
CA PRO A 134 10.94 19.12 -5.47
C PRO A 134 11.43 20.30 -4.62
N VAL A 135 11.42 20.10 -3.31
CA VAL A 135 11.89 21.09 -2.33
C VAL A 135 13.01 20.47 -1.51
N ASN A 136 14.05 21.26 -1.24
CA ASN A 136 15.09 20.85 -0.30
C ASN A 136 14.51 20.84 1.13
N PRO A 137 14.37 19.65 1.76
CA PRO A 137 13.80 19.55 3.10
C PRO A 137 14.65 20.26 4.16
N GLU A 138 15.97 20.27 4.01
CA GLU A 138 16.90 20.88 4.97
C GLU A 138 16.66 22.39 5.06
N THR A 139 16.58 23.07 3.91
CA THR A 139 16.36 24.53 3.87
C THR A 139 14.91 24.90 4.16
N PHE A 140 13.95 24.08 3.72
CA PHE A 140 12.52 24.32 3.99
C PHE A 140 12.24 24.43 5.50
N TRP A 141 12.75 23.46 6.27
CA TRP A 141 12.56 23.43 7.71
C TRP A 141 13.37 24.49 8.45
N ALA A 142 14.59 24.78 7.98
CA ALA A 142 15.41 25.85 8.53
C ALA A 142 14.79 27.25 8.33
N GLN A 143 14.00 27.46 7.28
CA GLN A 143 13.34 28.74 7.02
C GLN A 143 12.05 28.91 7.84
N ARG A 144 11.28 27.83 8.05
CA ARG A 144 10.09 27.82 8.93
C ARG A 144 10.37 28.15 10.41
N THR A 145 11.63 28.24 10.87
CA THR A 145 11.96 28.70 12.23
C THR A 145 11.82 30.22 12.42
N HIS A 146 11.78 31.00 11.33
CA HIS A 146 11.82 32.46 11.40
C HIS A 146 10.43 33.11 11.40
N ASP A 147 9.39 32.41 10.93
CA ASP A 147 8.01 32.91 10.88
C ASP A 147 7.06 32.07 11.76
N ALA A 148 6.78 32.56 12.97
CA ALA A 148 5.66 32.20 13.89
C ALA A 148 5.74 30.92 14.77
N PRO A 149 5.04 30.91 15.93
CA PRO A 149 5.23 29.93 17.01
C PRO A 149 4.44 28.62 16.82
N ILE A 150 5.02 27.53 17.33
CA ILE A 150 4.42 26.19 17.37
C ILE A 150 3.38 26.14 18.49
N HIS A 151 2.10 26.28 18.14
CA HIS A 151 0.97 25.80 18.93
C HIS A 151 0.08 24.91 18.05
N PRO A 152 -0.41 23.76 18.57
CA PRO A 152 -1.36 22.93 17.86
C PRO A 152 -2.70 23.68 17.79
N PRO A 153 -3.41 23.73 16.65
CA PRO A 153 -4.75 24.26 16.67
C PRO A 153 -5.66 23.27 17.40
N ALA A 154 -6.09 23.68 18.60
CA ALA A 154 -7.24 23.11 19.27
C ALA A 154 -8.46 23.16 18.33
N ARG A 155 -9.28 22.11 18.37
CA ARG A 155 -10.55 21.98 17.65
C ARG A 155 -11.37 23.28 17.70
N GLN A 156 -11.48 23.96 16.56
CA GLN A 156 -12.60 24.87 16.29
C GLN A 156 -13.08 24.63 14.86
N GLY A 157 -14.35 24.24 14.76
CA GLY A 157 -15.04 24.14 13.49
C GLY A 157 -15.20 25.52 12.88
N THR A 158 -14.58 25.72 11.72
CA THR A 158 -14.89 26.81 10.78
C THR A 158 -14.62 26.31 9.38
N ALA A 159 -15.57 26.55 8.48
CA ALA A 159 -15.55 26.11 7.09
C ALA A 159 -14.27 26.54 6.36
N ILE A 160 -13.67 25.60 5.61
CA ILE A 160 -12.44 25.83 4.83
C ILE A 160 -12.79 26.61 3.55
N PRO A 161 -12.06 27.70 3.22
CA PRO A 161 -12.12 28.31 1.90
C PRO A 161 -11.44 27.42 0.86
N SER A 162 -12.19 27.09 -0.19
CA SER A 162 -11.83 26.26 -1.34
C SER A 162 -10.60 26.78 -2.12
N HIS A 163 -9.54 25.96 -2.23
CA HIS A 163 -8.46 26.15 -3.22
C HIS A 163 -8.57 25.12 -4.37
N PRO A 164 -8.43 25.56 -5.64
CA PRO A 164 -8.83 24.81 -6.85
C PRO A 164 -7.84 23.74 -7.38
N ASP A 165 -6.69 23.51 -6.72
CA ASP A 165 -5.64 22.56 -7.18
C ASP A 165 -5.74 21.14 -6.57
N SER A 166 -6.75 20.89 -5.75
CA SER A 166 -7.11 19.54 -5.26
C SER A 166 -8.25 18.90 -6.06
N VAL A 167 -8.71 19.58 -7.11
CA VAL A 167 -9.88 19.17 -7.90
C VAL A 167 -9.45 18.21 -9.00
N VAL A 168 -9.81 16.94 -8.87
CA VAL A 168 -9.72 15.99 -9.99
C VAL A 168 -10.92 16.24 -10.90
N ARG A 169 -10.65 16.52 -12.18
CA ARG A 169 -11.66 16.97 -13.15
C ARG A 169 -11.49 16.28 -14.49
N HIS A 170 -12.47 16.45 -15.37
CA HIS A 170 -12.39 15.96 -16.75
C HIS A 170 -11.08 16.40 -17.44
N GLY A 171 -10.34 15.44 -17.96
CA GLY A 171 -9.01 15.64 -18.55
C GLY A 171 -7.83 15.50 -17.58
N SER A 172 -8.05 15.40 -16.26
CA SER A 172 -7.01 15.01 -15.30
C SER A 172 -6.52 13.59 -15.60
N GLN A 173 -5.23 13.33 -15.35
CA GLN A 173 -4.61 12.02 -15.51
C GLN A 173 -3.66 11.69 -14.36
N GLY A 174 -3.32 10.41 -14.20
CA GLY A 174 -2.31 9.94 -13.26
C GLY A 174 -2.90 9.27 -12.01
N GLU A 175 -2.04 8.96 -11.05
CA GLU A 175 -2.37 8.05 -9.94
C GLU A 175 -3.52 8.55 -9.05
N THR A 176 -3.70 9.87 -8.94
CA THR A 176 -4.84 10.45 -8.21
C THR A 176 -6.18 10.14 -8.89
N VAL A 177 -6.22 10.11 -10.22
CA VAL A 177 -7.41 9.70 -10.97
C VAL A 177 -7.65 8.20 -10.82
N ARG A 178 -6.57 7.40 -10.86
CA ARG A 178 -6.65 5.95 -10.63
C ARG A 178 -7.24 5.63 -9.26
N ALA A 179 -6.78 6.32 -8.22
CA ALA A 179 -7.29 6.17 -6.86
C ALA A 179 -8.79 6.53 -6.80
N LEU A 180 -9.18 7.69 -7.33
CA LEU A 180 -10.59 8.09 -7.41
C LEU A 180 -11.46 7.05 -8.13
N GLN A 181 -11.01 6.54 -9.28
CA GLN A 181 -11.73 5.53 -10.05
C GLN A 181 -11.91 4.23 -9.25
N ARG A 182 -10.85 3.78 -8.55
CA ARG A 182 -10.90 2.59 -7.71
C ARG A 182 -11.86 2.75 -6.54
N GLU A 183 -11.80 3.88 -5.86
CA GLU A 183 -12.67 4.21 -4.72
C GLU A 183 -14.16 4.30 -5.12
N LEU A 184 -14.46 4.93 -6.26
CA LEU A 184 -15.81 4.98 -6.80
C LEU A 184 -16.30 3.59 -7.22
N ALA A 185 -15.45 2.80 -7.89
CA ALA A 185 -15.77 1.43 -8.28
C ALA A 185 -16.04 0.54 -7.06
N GLU A 186 -15.23 0.68 -6.00
CA GLU A 186 -15.39 -0.04 -4.74
C GLU A 186 -16.73 0.27 -4.07
N LEU A 187 -17.15 1.54 -4.13
CA LEU A 187 -18.48 1.93 -3.67
C LEU A 187 -19.63 1.48 -4.59
N GLY A 188 -19.32 0.90 -5.75
CA GLY A 188 -20.29 0.38 -6.71
C GLY A 188 -20.78 1.41 -7.73
N TYR A 189 -20.07 2.52 -7.91
CA TYR A 189 -20.38 3.49 -8.97
C TYR A 189 -19.82 3.03 -10.32
N GLU A 190 -20.65 3.18 -11.35
CA GLU A 190 -20.41 2.67 -12.69
C GLU A 190 -20.21 3.82 -13.70
N GLY A 191 -19.63 3.47 -14.85
CA GLY A 191 -19.56 4.35 -16.01
C GLY A 191 -20.92 4.55 -16.68
N ARG A 192 -20.96 5.41 -17.70
CA ARG A 192 -22.21 5.73 -18.44
C ARG A 192 -22.79 4.51 -19.15
N ASP A 193 -21.97 3.51 -19.40
CA ASP A 193 -22.33 2.25 -20.04
C ASP A 193 -22.87 1.20 -19.05
N GLY A 194 -23.03 1.54 -17.77
CA GLY A 194 -23.48 0.63 -16.71
C GLY A 194 -22.44 -0.44 -16.37
N LYS A 195 -21.16 -0.19 -16.66
CA LYS A 195 -20.07 -1.10 -16.30
C LYS A 195 -19.25 -0.53 -15.15
N PRO A 196 -18.59 -1.40 -14.35
CA PRO A 196 -17.64 -0.94 -13.35
C PRO A 196 -16.58 -0.02 -13.96
N LEU A 197 -16.23 1.04 -13.24
CA LEU A 197 -15.18 1.96 -13.67
C LEU A 197 -13.86 1.21 -13.87
N LYS A 198 -13.15 1.57 -14.95
CA LYS A 198 -11.75 1.18 -15.15
C LYS A 198 -10.88 2.20 -14.43
N ASP A 199 -9.88 1.73 -13.69
CA ASP A 199 -8.87 2.57 -13.07
C ASP A 199 -7.75 2.90 -14.09
N ASP A 200 -8.11 3.37 -15.28
CA ASP A 200 -7.16 3.65 -16.36
C ASP A 200 -6.30 4.91 -16.12
N ALA A 201 -6.47 5.56 -14.97
CA ALA A 201 -5.82 6.82 -14.60
C ALA A 201 -6.20 8.01 -15.50
N HIS A 202 -7.30 7.93 -16.25
CA HIS A 202 -7.80 9.00 -17.11
C HIS A 202 -9.20 9.45 -16.69
N PHE A 203 -9.35 10.75 -16.40
CA PHE A 203 -10.65 11.28 -16.00
C PHE A 203 -11.45 11.58 -17.26
N GLY A 204 -12.03 10.53 -17.82
CA GLY A 204 -12.93 10.59 -18.97
C GLY A 204 -14.39 10.82 -18.58
N PRO A 205 -15.29 10.77 -19.58
CA PRO A 205 -16.73 10.92 -19.38
C PRO A 205 -17.35 9.91 -18.41
N ASP A 206 -16.80 8.70 -18.33
CA ASP A 206 -17.33 7.64 -17.44
C ASP A 206 -16.96 7.92 -15.99
N THR A 207 -15.72 8.34 -15.72
CA THR A 207 -15.29 8.82 -14.40
C THR A 207 -16.12 10.02 -13.96
N ARG A 208 -16.39 10.98 -14.87
CA ARG A 208 -17.26 12.13 -14.58
C ARG A 208 -18.66 11.69 -14.19
N HIS A 209 -19.25 10.76 -14.93
CA HIS A 209 -20.59 10.24 -14.63
C HIS A 209 -20.66 9.60 -13.25
N ALA A 210 -19.68 8.77 -12.91
CA ALA A 210 -19.60 8.15 -11.58
C ALA A 210 -19.44 9.19 -10.46
N VAL A 211 -18.64 10.25 -10.67
CA VAL A 211 -18.52 11.36 -9.72
C VAL A 211 -19.87 12.08 -9.54
N GLU A 212 -20.57 12.39 -10.63
CA GLU A 212 -21.90 13.04 -10.56
C GLU A 212 -22.94 12.15 -9.87
N ALA A 213 -22.88 10.83 -10.10
CA ALA A 213 -23.70 9.85 -9.42
C ALA A 213 -23.39 9.82 -7.92
N PHE A 214 -22.12 9.75 -7.54
CA PHE A 214 -21.67 9.80 -6.15
C PHE A 214 -22.13 11.09 -5.46
N GLN A 215 -21.94 12.24 -6.11
CA GLN A 215 -22.37 13.54 -5.60
C GLN A 215 -23.88 13.57 -5.37
N ARG A 216 -24.67 13.06 -6.32
CA ARG A 216 -26.13 12.97 -6.19
C ARG A 216 -26.56 12.10 -5.03
N THR A 217 -25.99 10.90 -4.88
CA THR A 217 -26.32 9.97 -3.80
C THR A 217 -25.98 10.54 -2.42
N ASN A 218 -24.90 11.32 -2.32
CA ASN A 218 -24.40 11.85 -1.06
C ASN A 218 -24.83 13.31 -0.77
N GLY A 219 -25.75 13.87 -1.56
CA GLY A 219 -26.27 15.22 -1.33
C GLY A 219 -25.24 16.34 -1.52
N LEU A 220 -24.21 16.10 -2.35
CA LEU A 220 -23.20 17.09 -2.69
C LEU A 220 -23.62 17.92 -3.91
N LYS A 221 -22.90 19.02 -4.17
CA LYS A 221 -23.03 19.77 -5.41
C LYS A 221 -22.67 18.86 -6.60
N ILE A 222 -23.60 18.71 -7.55
CA ILE A 222 -23.44 17.85 -8.74
C ILE A 222 -22.74 18.65 -9.84
N ASP A 223 -21.42 18.84 -9.71
CA ASP A 223 -20.60 19.54 -10.71
C ASP A 223 -19.67 18.61 -11.48
N GLY A 224 -19.65 17.31 -11.15
CA GLY A 224 -18.79 16.32 -11.79
C GLY A 224 -17.31 16.52 -11.49
N LEU A 225 -17.00 17.31 -10.46
CA LEU A 225 -15.65 17.60 -9.99
C LEU A 225 -15.38 16.84 -8.69
N ALA A 226 -14.31 16.08 -8.65
CA ALA A 226 -13.83 15.48 -7.42
C ALA A 226 -12.93 16.48 -6.68
N GLY A 227 -13.56 17.55 -6.17
CA GLY A 227 -12.93 18.51 -5.25
C GLY A 227 -12.94 18.02 -3.80
N PRO A 228 -12.41 18.83 -2.86
CA PRO A 228 -12.24 18.43 -1.46
C PRO A 228 -13.48 17.83 -0.80
N GLN A 229 -14.65 18.44 -0.99
CA GLN A 229 -15.90 17.95 -0.41
C GLN A 229 -16.30 16.58 -0.96
N THR A 230 -16.12 16.37 -2.27
CA THR A 230 -16.36 15.09 -2.93
C THR A 230 -15.39 14.02 -2.40
N LEU A 231 -14.10 14.33 -2.33
CA LEU A 231 -13.06 13.40 -1.86
C LEU A 231 -13.20 13.06 -0.38
N GLU A 232 -13.50 14.05 0.47
CA GLU A 232 -13.75 13.83 1.89
C GLU A 232 -14.95 12.92 2.10
N LYS A 233 -16.08 13.20 1.42
CA LYS A 233 -17.27 12.37 1.51
C LYS A 233 -17.04 10.97 0.96
N LEU A 234 -16.25 10.84 -0.10
CA LEU A 234 -15.87 9.55 -0.68
C LEU A 234 -15.10 8.71 0.34
N SER A 235 -14.10 9.31 0.98
CA SER A 235 -13.32 8.66 2.04
C SER A 235 -14.17 8.28 3.27
N GLU A 236 -15.13 9.13 3.66
CA GLU A 236 -16.06 8.85 4.75
C GLU A 236 -16.95 7.65 4.41
N THR A 237 -17.51 7.64 3.21
CA THR A 237 -18.41 6.57 2.73
C THR A 237 -17.67 5.24 2.64
N LEU A 238 -16.43 5.23 2.16
CA LEU A 238 -15.56 4.05 2.15
C LEU A 238 -15.27 3.55 3.56
N ARG A 239 -14.91 4.46 4.48
CA ARG A 239 -14.66 4.09 5.88
C ARG A 239 -15.91 3.50 6.54
N GLN A 240 -17.09 4.07 6.27
CA GLN A 240 -18.36 3.53 6.75
C GLN A 240 -18.66 2.16 6.15
N ARG A 241 -18.40 1.97 4.85
CA ARG A 241 -18.53 0.68 4.17
C ARG A 241 -17.59 -0.37 4.78
N HIS A 242 -16.32 -0.04 5.00
CA HIS A 242 -15.35 -0.93 5.65
C HIS A 242 -15.71 -1.23 7.11
N ALA A 243 -16.20 -0.23 7.85
CA ALA A 243 -16.64 -0.43 9.23
C ALA A 243 -17.87 -1.35 9.32
N GLN A 244 -18.78 -1.30 8.33
CA GLN A 244 -19.94 -2.20 8.25
C GLN A 244 -19.56 -3.61 7.77
N MET A 245 -18.57 -3.72 6.89
CA MET A 245 -18.10 -5.00 6.35
C MET A 245 -17.08 -5.71 7.26
N GLY A 246 -16.51 -5.01 8.25
CA GLY A 246 -15.40 -5.51 9.07
C GLY A 246 -14.08 -5.59 8.29
N PRO A 247 -12.92 -5.79 8.97
CA PRO A 247 -11.70 -6.14 8.26
C PRO A 247 -11.92 -7.45 7.49
N ALA A 248 -11.41 -7.52 6.25
CA ALA A 248 -11.47 -8.76 5.48
C ALA A 248 -10.88 -9.91 6.32
N PRO A 249 -11.55 -11.07 6.38
CA PRO A 249 -11.08 -12.18 7.20
C PRO A 249 -9.66 -12.58 6.76
N LEU A 250 -8.80 -12.94 7.71
CA LEU A 250 -7.47 -13.46 7.38
C LEU A 250 -7.59 -14.88 6.82
N LEU A 251 -6.58 -15.37 6.08
CA LEU A 251 -6.57 -16.75 5.56
C LEU A 251 -6.76 -17.81 6.65
N ASN A 252 -6.26 -17.54 7.87
CA ASN A 252 -6.45 -18.42 9.03
C ASN A 252 -7.78 -18.24 9.76
N ASP A 253 -8.61 -17.26 9.38
CA ASP A 253 -9.97 -17.10 9.87
C ASP A 253 -10.89 -18.11 9.17
N SER A 254 -11.70 -18.82 9.96
CA SER A 254 -12.72 -19.75 9.48
C SER A 254 -13.75 -19.13 8.52
N ALA A 255 -13.99 -17.82 8.61
CA ALA A 255 -14.88 -17.08 7.73
C ALA A 255 -14.27 -16.77 6.35
N HIS A 256 -12.97 -16.98 6.17
CA HIS A 256 -12.31 -16.69 4.91
C HIS A 256 -12.71 -17.70 3.81
N PRO A 257 -13.05 -17.25 2.59
CA PRO A 257 -13.52 -18.13 1.52
C PRO A 257 -12.55 -19.27 1.17
N ASP A 258 -11.25 -19.03 1.30
CA ASP A 258 -10.20 -20.03 1.05
C ASP A 258 -9.52 -20.56 2.31
N HIS A 259 -10.17 -20.43 3.47
CA HIS A 259 -9.69 -21.04 4.71
C HIS A 259 -9.45 -22.55 4.57
N ALA A 260 -10.28 -23.24 3.79
CA ALA A 260 -10.10 -24.67 3.55
C ALA A 260 -8.78 -25.01 2.83
N MET A 261 -8.39 -24.22 1.84
CA MET A 261 -7.11 -24.38 1.14
C MET A 261 -5.93 -23.98 2.04
N TYR A 262 -6.10 -22.94 2.84
CA TYR A 262 -5.12 -22.56 3.87
C TYR A 262 -4.83 -23.71 4.84
N ARG A 263 -5.87 -24.37 5.36
CA ARG A 263 -5.69 -25.53 6.24
C ARG A 263 -4.96 -26.69 5.56
N GLN A 264 -5.21 -26.92 4.26
CA GLN A 264 -4.47 -27.95 3.51
C GLN A 264 -2.96 -27.62 3.40
N ALA A 265 -2.64 -26.35 3.11
CA ALA A 265 -1.25 -25.89 3.12
C ALA A 265 -0.63 -26.05 4.51
N LEU A 266 -1.35 -25.65 5.57
CA LEU A 266 -0.89 -25.73 6.95
C LEU A 266 -0.60 -27.16 7.39
N ASP A 267 -1.51 -28.10 7.10
CA ASP A 267 -1.30 -29.52 7.38
C ASP A 267 -0.05 -30.06 6.66
N GLY A 268 0.19 -29.61 5.42
CA GLY A 268 1.38 -29.96 4.66
C GLY A 268 2.67 -29.39 5.27
N VAL A 269 2.65 -28.12 5.68
CA VAL A 269 3.78 -27.47 6.36
C VAL A 269 4.06 -28.12 7.71
N HIS A 270 3.04 -28.46 8.50
CA HIS A 270 3.22 -29.18 9.77
C HIS A 270 3.88 -30.56 9.57
N LYS A 271 3.52 -31.29 8.52
CA LYS A 271 4.18 -32.55 8.16
C LYS A 271 5.64 -32.30 7.77
N LEU A 272 5.91 -31.24 7.03
CA LEU A 272 7.26 -30.85 6.65
C LEU A 272 8.10 -30.49 7.89
N ASP A 273 7.55 -29.71 8.82
CA ASP A 273 8.20 -29.37 10.09
C ASP A 273 8.54 -30.64 10.87
N ALA A 274 7.59 -31.56 11.03
CA ALA A 274 7.81 -32.83 11.72
C ALA A 274 8.89 -33.68 11.06
N GLN A 275 8.96 -33.73 9.71
CA GLN A 275 10.01 -34.43 8.97
C GLN A 275 11.40 -33.86 9.22
N HIS A 276 11.49 -32.56 9.52
CA HIS A 276 12.75 -31.86 9.78
C HIS A 276 13.01 -31.60 11.27
N GLY A 277 12.25 -32.26 12.16
CA GLY A 277 12.42 -32.13 13.61
C GLY A 277 12.04 -30.75 14.17
N ARG A 278 11.22 -29.99 13.45
CA ARG A 278 10.68 -28.70 13.90
C ARG A 278 9.29 -28.89 14.50
N THR A 279 8.97 -28.05 15.48
CA THR A 279 7.59 -27.91 15.99
C THR A 279 6.92 -26.78 15.22
N PRO A 280 5.66 -26.95 14.75
CA PRO A 280 4.93 -25.87 14.12
C PRO A 280 4.85 -24.60 14.97
N ASP A 281 5.05 -23.46 14.32
CA ASP A 281 5.07 -22.15 14.95
C ASP A 281 4.39 -21.09 14.04
N MET A 282 4.48 -19.82 14.44
CA MET A 282 3.94 -18.70 13.66
C MET A 282 4.48 -18.66 12.22
N ARG A 283 5.74 -19.06 12.00
CA ARG A 283 6.33 -19.08 10.66
C ARG A 283 5.76 -20.20 9.81
N SER A 284 5.37 -21.32 10.42
CA SER A 284 4.61 -22.39 9.75
C SER A 284 3.27 -21.87 9.22
N GLU A 285 2.56 -21.06 10.02
CA GLU A 285 1.31 -20.41 9.60
C GLU A 285 1.53 -19.41 8.45
N GLN A 286 2.60 -18.60 8.53
CA GLN A 286 2.99 -17.63 7.49
C GLN A 286 3.33 -18.30 6.16
N LEU A 287 4.13 -19.37 6.21
CA LEU A 287 4.49 -20.16 5.03
C LEU A 287 3.25 -20.83 4.40
N ALA A 288 2.34 -21.37 5.21
CA ALA A 288 1.08 -21.93 4.73
C ALA A 288 0.20 -20.88 4.03
N ALA A 289 0.13 -19.66 4.57
CA ALA A 289 -0.59 -18.56 3.96
C ALA A 289 0.01 -18.17 2.59
N ALA A 290 1.34 -18.03 2.52
CA ALA A 290 2.04 -17.74 1.27
C ALA A 290 1.83 -18.83 0.20
N LEU A 291 1.89 -20.11 0.60
CA LEU A 291 1.63 -21.25 -0.29
C LEU A 291 0.19 -21.23 -0.82
N THR A 292 -0.77 -20.81 0.01
CA THR A 292 -2.19 -20.69 -0.39
C THR A 292 -2.37 -19.63 -1.47
N VAL A 293 -1.74 -18.47 -1.31
CA VAL A 293 -1.75 -17.38 -2.32
C VAL A 293 -1.11 -17.85 -3.62
N SER A 294 0.09 -18.44 -3.54
CA SER A 294 0.83 -18.94 -4.71
C SER A 294 0.03 -20.03 -5.44
N ALA A 295 -0.56 -20.97 -4.71
CA ALA A 295 -1.43 -22.01 -5.27
C ALA A 295 -2.61 -21.41 -6.06
N LYS A 296 -3.28 -20.38 -5.52
CA LYS A 296 -4.37 -19.70 -6.23
C LYS A 296 -3.90 -18.98 -7.49
N GLN A 297 -2.77 -18.29 -7.41
CA GLN A 297 -2.18 -17.59 -8.54
C GLN A 297 -1.86 -18.55 -9.70
N GLU A 298 -1.40 -19.77 -9.38
CA GLU A 298 -1.13 -20.84 -10.36
C GLU A 298 -2.39 -21.66 -10.75
N GLY A 299 -3.57 -21.24 -10.28
CA GLY A 299 -4.85 -21.85 -10.63
C GLY A 299 -5.08 -23.22 -9.99
N LEU A 300 -4.46 -23.51 -8.85
CA LEU A 300 -4.81 -24.67 -8.04
C LEU A 300 -6.16 -24.43 -7.34
N SER A 301 -6.95 -25.49 -7.24
CA SER A 301 -8.26 -25.51 -6.57
C SER A 301 -8.19 -26.12 -5.17
N ARG A 302 -7.12 -26.86 -4.87
CA ARG A 302 -6.77 -27.44 -3.57
C ARG A 302 -5.27 -27.72 -3.49
N ILE A 303 -4.77 -28.00 -2.29
CA ILE A 303 -3.40 -28.44 -2.05
C ILE A 303 -3.46 -29.87 -1.50
N ASP A 304 -2.87 -30.82 -2.22
CA ASP A 304 -2.82 -32.22 -1.83
C ASP A 304 -1.48 -32.54 -1.11
N LEU A 305 -0.39 -31.90 -1.51
CA LEU A 305 0.95 -32.06 -0.90
C LEU A 305 1.69 -30.72 -0.76
N VAL A 306 2.52 -30.64 0.29
CA VAL A 306 3.55 -29.61 0.47
C VAL A 306 4.91 -30.30 0.57
N VAL A 307 5.89 -29.81 -0.18
CA VAL A 307 7.22 -30.44 -0.28
C VAL A 307 8.31 -29.37 -0.27
N LEU A 308 9.40 -29.60 0.45
CA LEU A 308 10.60 -28.76 0.39
C LEU A 308 11.47 -29.15 -0.81
N GLY A 309 11.91 -28.16 -1.59
CA GLY A 309 12.85 -28.37 -2.70
C GLY A 309 14.18 -28.96 -2.22
N THR A 310 14.89 -29.62 -3.12
CA THR A 310 16.15 -30.32 -2.81
C THR A 310 17.24 -29.42 -2.25
N ASN A 311 17.24 -28.12 -2.60
CA ASN A 311 18.17 -27.12 -2.07
C ASN A 311 17.59 -26.30 -0.91
N GLY A 312 16.35 -26.55 -0.50
CA GLY A 312 15.65 -25.82 0.56
C GLY A 312 15.24 -24.38 0.21
N GLU A 313 15.57 -23.88 -0.99
CA GLU A 313 15.29 -22.49 -1.38
C GLU A 313 13.81 -22.23 -1.62
N HIS A 314 13.06 -23.26 -2.00
CA HIS A 314 11.63 -23.17 -2.28
C HIS A 314 10.83 -24.27 -1.57
N VAL A 315 9.62 -23.91 -1.16
CA VAL A 315 8.57 -24.84 -0.76
C VAL A 315 7.52 -24.89 -1.85
N PHE A 316 7.07 -26.10 -2.20
CA PHE A 316 6.14 -26.36 -3.28
C PHE A 316 4.80 -26.84 -2.72
N ALA A 317 3.70 -26.30 -3.25
CA ALA A 317 2.36 -26.85 -3.06
C ALA A 317 1.94 -27.57 -4.35
N ALA A 318 1.41 -28.78 -4.24
CA ALA A 318 0.99 -29.59 -5.37
C ALA A 318 -0.47 -30.01 -5.28
N GLN A 319 -1.17 -29.98 -6.42
CA GLN A 319 -2.46 -30.61 -6.64
C GLN A 319 -2.25 -31.84 -7.54
N GLY A 320 -2.69 -33.01 -7.07
CA GLY A 320 -2.48 -34.31 -7.71
C GLY A 320 -1.24 -35.06 -7.19
N LEU A 321 -1.10 -36.32 -7.62
CA LEU A 321 0.05 -37.16 -7.28
C LEU A 321 1.34 -36.60 -7.91
N LEU A 322 2.47 -36.70 -7.21
CA LEU A 322 3.76 -36.18 -7.69
C LEU A 322 4.22 -36.82 -9.01
N ASP A 323 3.87 -38.07 -9.26
CA ASP A 323 4.19 -38.78 -10.51
C ASP A 323 3.14 -38.57 -11.60
N SER A 324 2.06 -37.83 -11.31
CA SER A 324 1.03 -37.54 -12.31
C SER A 324 1.54 -36.54 -13.35
N PRO A 325 1.27 -36.77 -14.65
CA PRO A 325 1.48 -35.76 -15.69
C PRO A 325 0.48 -34.61 -15.60
N PHE A 326 -0.62 -34.77 -14.84
CA PHE A 326 -1.66 -33.76 -14.67
C PHE A 326 -1.54 -32.98 -13.35
N LYS A 327 -0.44 -33.16 -12.62
CA LYS A 327 -0.21 -32.39 -11.39
C LYS A 327 -0.09 -30.90 -11.70
N ARG A 328 -0.60 -30.08 -10.81
CA ARG A 328 -0.34 -28.63 -10.79
C ARG A 328 0.54 -28.32 -9.61
N VAL A 329 1.46 -27.37 -9.77
CA VAL A 329 2.43 -27.02 -8.75
C VAL A 329 2.50 -25.52 -8.64
N ALA A 330 2.59 -25.04 -7.40
CA ALA A 330 2.93 -23.67 -7.06
C ALA A 330 4.16 -23.69 -6.16
N SER A 331 4.90 -22.59 -6.13
CA SER A 331 6.12 -22.49 -5.32
C SER A 331 6.20 -21.16 -4.59
N VAL A 332 6.85 -21.17 -3.44
CA VAL A 332 7.16 -20.00 -2.64
C VAL A 332 8.63 -20.09 -2.22
N PRO A 333 9.44 -19.03 -2.38
CA PRO A 333 10.76 -19.01 -1.78
C PRO A 333 10.65 -19.18 -0.26
N THR A 334 11.35 -20.15 0.30
CA THR A 334 11.18 -20.59 1.70
C THR A 334 11.32 -19.44 2.69
N THR A 335 12.37 -18.62 2.54
CA THR A 335 12.61 -17.45 3.40
C THR A 335 11.49 -16.42 3.29
N THR A 336 11.06 -16.09 2.07
CA THR A 336 9.94 -15.18 1.84
C THR A 336 8.66 -15.68 2.49
N GLY A 337 8.33 -16.97 2.33
CA GLY A 337 7.13 -17.57 2.91
C GLY A 337 7.15 -17.52 4.44
N LEU A 338 8.29 -17.80 5.07
CA LEU A 338 8.45 -17.77 6.53
C LEU A 338 8.43 -16.36 7.14
N GLU A 339 8.69 -15.33 6.34
CA GLU A 339 8.76 -13.93 6.81
C GLU A 339 7.53 -13.10 6.42
N THR A 340 6.70 -13.60 5.51
CA THR A 340 5.51 -12.88 5.04
C THR A 340 4.40 -12.94 6.09
N PRO A 341 3.96 -11.82 6.68
CA PRO A 341 2.90 -11.84 7.68
C PRO A 341 1.57 -12.34 7.10
N MET A 342 0.79 -13.08 7.91
CA MET A 342 -0.55 -13.61 7.54
C MET A 342 -1.46 -12.56 6.88
N ALA A 343 -1.48 -11.35 7.44
CA ALA A 343 -2.28 -10.24 6.91
C ALA A 343 -1.86 -9.84 5.49
N PHE A 344 -0.57 -9.89 5.18
CA PHE A 344 -0.06 -9.56 3.86
C PHE A 344 -0.49 -10.61 2.82
N SER A 345 -0.35 -11.90 3.13
CA SER A 345 -0.84 -12.97 2.26
C SER A 345 -2.36 -12.91 2.05
N SER A 346 -3.12 -12.59 3.10
CA SER A 346 -4.58 -12.42 3.01
C SER A 346 -4.97 -11.27 2.07
N GLN A 347 -4.25 -10.14 2.14
CA GLN A 347 -4.45 -9.02 1.23
C GLN A 347 -4.03 -9.36 -0.22
N GLN A 348 -2.96 -10.14 -0.42
CA GLN A 348 -2.57 -10.60 -1.75
C GLN A 348 -3.64 -11.50 -2.37
N TRP A 349 -4.21 -12.42 -1.58
CA TRP A 349 -5.31 -13.26 -2.02
C TRP A 349 -6.53 -12.43 -2.47
N GLU A 350 -6.89 -11.40 -1.70
CA GLU A 350 -8.04 -10.54 -2.03
C GLU A 350 -7.86 -9.83 -3.39
N LYS A 351 -6.64 -9.35 -3.68
CA LYS A 351 -6.30 -8.74 -4.97
C LYS A 351 -6.42 -9.73 -6.13
N LEU A 352 -6.03 -10.99 -5.93
CA LEU A 352 -6.17 -12.04 -6.95
C LEU A 352 -7.64 -12.28 -7.30
N GLN A 353 -8.53 -12.27 -6.30
CA GLN A 353 -9.96 -12.44 -6.52
C GLN A 353 -10.60 -11.27 -7.26
N GLN A 354 -10.21 -10.03 -6.93
CA GLN A 354 -10.70 -8.86 -7.67
C GLN A 354 -10.30 -8.91 -9.16
N SER A 355 -9.10 -9.42 -9.44
CA SER A 355 -8.59 -9.55 -10.81
C SER A 355 -9.31 -10.65 -11.63
N SER A 356 -9.67 -11.78 -11.00
CA SER A 356 -10.36 -12.90 -11.66
C SER A 356 -11.83 -12.60 -11.97
N VAL A 357 -12.50 -11.82 -11.10
CA VAL A 357 -13.85 -11.30 -11.37
C VAL A 357 -13.86 -10.38 -12.59
N GLN A 358 -12.82 -9.57 -12.78
CA GLN A 358 -12.73 -8.65 -13.94
C GLN A 358 -12.53 -9.37 -15.28
N GLN A 359 -11.80 -10.50 -15.29
CA GLN A 359 -11.60 -11.33 -16.49
C GLN A 359 -12.82 -12.17 -16.87
N THR A 360 -13.58 -12.68 -15.89
CA THR A 360 -14.77 -13.51 -16.15
C THR A 360 -15.99 -12.72 -16.66
N SER A 361 -15.98 -11.39 -16.56
CA SER A 361 -16.98 -10.51 -17.19
C SER A 361 -16.78 -10.27 -18.71
N GLN A 362 -15.70 -10.74 -19.32
CA GLN A 362 -15.43 -10.56 -20.76
C GLN A 362 -16.11 -11.55 -21.74
N PRO A 363 -16.36 -12.84 -21.43
CA PRO A 363 -16.85 -13.79 -22.45
C PRO A 363 -18.30 -13.53 -22.90
N HIS A 364 -19.12 -12.85 -22.09
CA HIS A 364 -20.52 -12.57 -22.47
C HIS A 364 -20.66 -11.48 -23.54
N GLN A 365 -19.65 -10.64 -23.78
CA GLN A 365 -19.72 -9.59 -24.81
C GLN A 365 -19.41 -10.09 -26.23
N GLN A 366 -18.62 -11.16 -26.38
CA GLN A 366 -18.32 -11.72 -27.71
C GLN A 366 -19.42 -12.64 -28.25
N ALA A 367 -20.13 -13.38 -27.38
CA ALA A 367 -21.21 -14.27 -27.80
C ALA A 367 -22.48 -13.53 -28.26
N GLN A 368 -22.77 -12.35 -27.70
CA GLN A 368 -23.91 -11.51 -28.12
C GLN A 368 -23.65 -10.75 -29.44
N GLN A 369 -22.39 -10.47 -29.79
CA GLN A 369 -22.07 -9.84 -31.08
C GLN A 369 -22.07 -10.84 -32.25
N GLN A 370 -21.73 -12.11 -32.01
CA GLN A 370 -21.76 -13.13 -33.07
C GLN A 370 -23.18 -13.63 -33.40
N SER A 371 -24.12 -13.58 -32.45
CA SER A 371 -25.52 -13.97 -32.67
C SER A 371 -26.34 -12.92 -33.44
N GLN A 372 -25.92 -11.65 -33.43
CA GLN A 372 -26.55 -10.59 -34.23
C GLN A 372 -26.02 -10.50 -35.67
N ALA A 373 -24.88 -11.13 -35.98
CA ALA A 373 -24.28 -11.12 -37.32
C ALA A 373 -24.76 -12.25 -38.25
N HIS A 374 -25.68 -13.11 -37.81
CA HIS A 374 -26.24 -14.21 -38.61
C HIS A 374 -27.76 -14.11 -38.87
N THR A 375 -28.36 -12.94 -38.59
CA THR A 375 -29.74 -12.65 -38.98
C THR A 375 -29.77 -11.40 -39.85
N VAL A 376 -29.27 -11.51 -41.10
CA VAL A 376 -29.60 -10.59 -42.20
C VAL A 376 -29.76 -11.41 -43.46
#